data_AF-A0A260QAC2-F1
#
_entry.id   AF-A0A260QAC2-F1
#
_cell.length_a   1.000
_cell.length_b   1.000
_cell.length_c   1.000
_cell.angle_alpha   90.00
_cell.angle_beta   90.00
_cell.angle_gamma   90.00
#
_symmetry.space_group_name_H-M   'P 1'
#
loop_
_entity.id
_entity.type
_entity.pdbx_description
1 polymer ?
#
loop_
_entity_poly.entity_id
_entity_poly.type
_entity_poly.pdbx_seq_one_letter_code
_entity_poly.pdbx_strand_id
1 'polypeptide(L)'
;MTQPGFNVEVASLDRNGDPGFVHYRGAFYTSRSAGQFALTQAAALSDTREVDTVSVVIDAVGEGTSRRDVEFIGTPGELAADLTALPDYKNGVLRTVIPAPRNVTAAIAAIVEATPPLPDSAVDGPDAVAVLDVEVYSVRPGPIPNSRTDVGAYTPEDAHRIAEQLAADLGGSIEPMRNETVLRVTHTADVSDTDRIAAERSVQVRNLRANLSVLDPVADAEHITALAADLDELRARSTPAARPDNTAAVSASVSTPSLANAADVERSSTRPRGLVTPPTGRSSRAAQATSSTLHTAPAPTHTAAISRSADHGLG
;
A
#
# COMPACT_ATOMS: atom_id res chain seq x y z
N MET A 1 -23.24 -1.94 -17.26
CA MET A 1 -22.29 -1.85 -16.13
C MET A 1 -20.91 -2.03 -16.70
N THR A 2 -19.95 -1.15 -16.40
CA THR A 2 -18.57 -1.26 -16.87
C THR A 2 -17.93 -2.50 -16.25
N GLN A 3 -17.25 -3.31 -17.05
CA GLN A 3 -16.54 -4.50 -16.59
C GLN A 3 -15.30 -4.09 -15.77
N PRO A 4 -14.95 -4.82 -14.69
CA PRO A 4 -13.67 -4.63 -14.00
C PRO A 4 -12.50 -4.83 -14.98
N GLY A 5 -11.50 -3.96 -14.90
CA GLY A 5 -10.33 -4.00 -15.77
C GLY A 5 -9.19 -4.88 -15.24
N PHE A 6 -9.29 -5.36 -14.00
CA PHE A 6 -8.24 -6.15 -13.35
C PHE A 6 -8.85 -7.20 -12.42
N ASN A 7 -8.29 -8.41 -12.44
CA ASN A 7 -8.54 -9.45 -11.43
C ASN A 7 -7.25 -9.70 -10.65
N VAL A 8 -7.36 -9.88 -9.34
CA VAL A 8 -6.24 -10.16 -8.45
C VAL A 8 -6.49 -11.45 -7.69
N GLU A 9 -5.48 -12.30 -7.60
CA GLU A 9 -5.47 -13.48 -6.76
C GLU A 9 -4.23 -13.48 -5.86
N VAL A 10 -4.42 -13.83 -4.58
CA VAL A 10 -3.34 -13.99 -3.61
C VAL A 10 -3.48 -15.37 -2.99
N ALA A 11 -2.43 -16.18 -3.11
CA ALA A 11 -2.39 -17.57 -2.70
C ALA A 11 -1.18 -17.87 -1.81
N SER A 12 -1.32 -18.88 -0.95
CA SER A 12 -0.16 -19.50 -0.31
C SER A 12 0.53 -20.44 -1.28
N LEU A 13 1.79 -20.77 -1.06
CA LEU A 13 2.47 -21.81 -1.84
C LEU A 13 2.09 -23.22 -1.34
N ASP A 14 2.15 -24.20 -2.23
CA ASP A 14 2.08 -25.61 -1.88
C ASP A 14 3.46 -26.13 -1.42
N ARG A 15 3.54 -27.42 -1.09
CA ARG A 15 4.79 -28.07 -0.64
C ARG A 15 5.92 -28.09 -1.69
N ASN A 16 5.60 -27.84 -2.96
CA ASN A 16 6.55 -27.81 -4.07
C ASN A 16 7.01 -26.38 -4.37
N GLY A 17 6.42 -25.38 -3.72
CA GLY A 17 6.67 -23.96 -3.99
C GLY A 17 5.80 -23.39 -5.11
N ASP A 18 4.80 -24.14 -5.59
CA ASP A 18 3.88 -23.69 -6.63
C ASP A 18 2.67 -22.95 -6.02
N PRO A 19 1.96 -22.08 -6.78
CA PRO A 19 0.73 -21.44 -6.30
C PRO A 19 -0.28 -22.48 -5.80
N GLY A 20 -0.61 -22.40 -4.50
CA GLY A 20 -1.51 -23.32 -3.81
C GLY A 20 -2.91 -22.74 -3.64
N PHE A 21 -3.41 -22.77 -2.40
CA PHE A 21 -4.77 -22.29 -2.12
C PHE A 21 -4.86 -20.76 -2.23
N VAL A 22 -5.83 -20.28 -3.02
CA VAL A 22 -6.15 -18.85 -3.14
C VAL A 22 -6.96 -18.39 -1.92
N HIS A 23 -6.37 -17.51 -1.11
CA HIS A 23 -7.02 -16.96 0.09
C HIS A 23 -7.84 -15.71 -0.22
N TYR A 24 -7.37 -14.90 -1.17
CA TYR A 24 -8.00 -13.64 -1.53
C TYR A 24 -8.15 -13.51 -3.03
N ARG A 25 -9.34 -13.07 -3.47
CA ARG A 25 -9.63 -12.72 -4.85
C ARG A 25 -10.38 -11.40 -4.89
N GLY A 26 -10.02 -10.52 -5.82
CA GLY A 26 -10.68 -9.23 -6.01
C GLY A 26 -10.73 -8.82 -7.47
N ALA A 27 -11.71 -8.00 -7.82
CA ALA A 27 -11.85 -7.41 -9.15
C ALA A 27 -11.88 -5.88 -9.03
N PHE A 28 -11.10 -5.19 -9.87
CA PHE A 28 -10.84 -3.76 -9.74
C PHE A 28 -10.96 -3.03 -11.08
N TYR A 29 -11.36 -1.77 -11.02
CA TYR A 29 -11.44 -0.89 -12.18
C TYR A 29 -10.13 -0.19 -12.52
N THR A 30 -9.14 -0.21 -11.62
CA THR A 30 -7.87 0.47 -11.81
C THR A 30 -6.71 -0.41 -11.33
N SER A 31 -5.58 -0.32 -12.04
CA SER A 31 -4.31 -0.95 -11.65
C SER A 31 -3.88 -0.51 -10.24
N ARG A 32 -4.11 0.77 -9.91
CA ARG A 32 -3.84 1.34 -8.59
C ARG A 32 -4.53 0.56 -7.47
N SER A 33 -5.84 0.33 -7.58
CA SER A 33 -6.60 -0.42 -6.58
C SER A 33 -6.23 -1.90 -6.57
N ALA A 34 -5.95 -2.49 -7.73
CA ALA A 34 -5.48 -3.86 -7.85
C ALA A 34 -4.15 -4.08 -7.12
N GLY A 35 -3.14 -3.22 -7.36
CA GLY A 35 -1.84 -3.29 -6.69
C GLY A 35 -1.92 -3.04 -5.19
N GLN A 36 -2.76 -2.08 -4.76
CA GLN A 36 -3.01 -1.83 -3.34
C GLN A 36 -3.63 -3.06 -2.66
N PHE A 37 -4.64 -3.67 -3.29
CA PHE A 37 -5.26 -4.89 -2.77
C PHE A 37 -4.26 -6.04 -2.71
N ALA A 38 -3.55 -6.29 -3.81
CA ALA A 38 -2.54 -7.35 -3.91
C ALA A 38 -1.55 -7.28 -2.75
N LEU A 39 -0.94 -6.11 -2.53
CA LEU A 39 0.06 -5.91 -1.48
C LEU A 39 -0.53 -6.00 -0.07
N THR A 40 -1.71 -5.41 0.16
CA THR A 40 -2.37 -5.47 1.47
C THR A 40 -2.70 -6.91 1.85
N GLN A 41 -3.27 -7.69 0.92
CA GLN A 41 -3.64 -9.08 1.16
C GLN A 41 -2.42 -10.00 1.23
N ALA A 42 -1.38 -9.75 0.44
CA ALA A 42 -0.11 -10.47 0.53
C ALA A 42 0.54 -10.30 1.92
N ALA A 43 0.62 -9.05 2.41
CA ALA A 43 1.15 -8.75 3.73
C ALA A 43 0.30 -9.37 4.85
N ALA A 44 -1.03 -9.30 4.74
CA ALA A 44 -1.93 -9.94 5.70
C ALA A 44 -1.83 -11.47 5.68
N LEU A 45 -1.66 -12.09 4.51
CA LEU A 45 -1.52 -13.53 4.39
C LEU A 45 -0.21 -14.01 5.02
N SER A 46 0.89 -13.34 4.67
CA SER A 46 2.22 -13.63 5.21
C SER A 46 2.22 -13.54 6.73
N ASP A 47 1.61 -12.47 7.26
CA ASP A 47 1.46 -12.29 8.69
C ASP A 47 0.56 -13.37 9.32
N THR A 48 -0.69 -13.52 8.89
CA THR A 48 -1.67 -14.42 9.55
C THR A 48 -1.31 -15.90 9.48
N ARG A 49 -0.57 -16.33 8.44
CA ARG A 49 -0.22 -17.74 8.21
C ARG A 49 1.24 -18.06 8.49
N GLU A 50 2.05 -17.08 8.88
CA GLU A 50 3.49 -17.24 9.12
C GLU A 50 4.19 -17.87 7.91
N VAL A 51 3.79 -17.41 6.72
CA VAL A 51 4.41 -17.81 5.46
C VAL A 51 5.25 -16.65 4.94
N ASP A 52 6.53 -16.91 4.71
CA ASP A 52 7.44 -15.87 4.21
C ASP A 52 7.15 -15.53 2.75
N THR A 53 6.62 -16.49 1.99
CA THR A 53 6.38 -16.35 0.56
C THR A 53 4.91 -16.57 0.20
N VAL A 54 4.44 -15.75 -0.74
CA VAL A 54 3.09 -15.78 -1.29
C VAL A 54 3.15 -15.76 -2.81
N SER A 55 2.10 -16.27 -3.45
CA SER A 55 1.89 -16.09 -4.88
C SER A 55 0.85 -15.00 -5.12
N VAL A 56 1.17 -14.07 -6.03
CA VAL A 56 0.28 -12.99 -6.44
C VAL A 56 0.16 -12.98 -7.95
N VAL A 57 -1.09 -12.92 -8.41
CA VAL A 57 -1.43 -12.81 -9.83
C VAL A 57 -2.32 -11.60 -10.03
N ILE A 58 -1.98 -10.76 -11.01
CA ILE A 58 -2.84 -9.68 -11.50
C ILE A 58 -3.06 -9.90 -13.00
N ASP A 59 -4.31 -10.13 -13.38
CA ASP A 59 -4.74 -10.23 -14.76
C ASP A 59 -5.42 -8.93 -15.19
N ALA A 60 -4.94 -8.30 -16.25
CA ALA A 60 -5.62 -7.20 -16.92
C ALA A 60 -6.72 -7.76 -17.84
N VAL A 61 -7.95 -7.27 -17.66
CA VAL A 61 -9.16 -7.77 -18.31
C VAL A 61 -9.68 -6.70 -19.27
N GLY A 62 -9.81 -7.07 -20.54
CA GLY A 62 -10.43 -6.27 -21.59
C GLY A 62 -11.68 -6.96 -22.15
N GLU A 63 -12.32 -6.32 -23.13
CA GLU A 63 -13.46 -6.93 -23.83
C GLU A 63 -13.02 -8.24 -24.50
N GLY A 64 -13.51 -9.36 -23.98
CA GLY A 64 -13.25 -10.69 -24.51
C GLY A 64 -11.83 -11.24 -24.33
N THR A 65 -10.94 -10.53 -23.63
CA THR A 65 -9.54 -10.95 -23.44
C THR A 65 -9.08 -10.75 -22.00
N SER A 66 -8.20 -11.63 -21.53
CA SER A 66 -7.51 -11.52 -20.24
C SER A 66 -6.02 -11.73 -20.49
N ARG A 67 -5.18 -10.84 -19.96
CA ARG A 67 -3.73 -10.91 -20.07
C ARG A 67 -3.12 -10.90 -18.67
N ARG A 68 -2.20 -11.82 -18.41
CA ARG A 68 -1.37 -11.80 -17.21
C ARG A 68 -0.50 -10.55 -17.24
N ASP A 69 -0.71 -9.66 -16.28
CA ASP A 69 0.04 -8.40 -16.15
C ASP A 69 1.11 -8.53 -15.06
N VAL A 70 0.79 -9.21 -13.96
CA VAL A 70 1.73 -9.55 -12.89
C VAL A 70 1.58 -11.02 -12.53
N GLU A 71 2.69 -11.73 -12.43
CA GLU A 71 2.81 -13.06 -11.84
C GLU A 71 4.04 -13.07 -10.95
N PHE A 72 3.82 -13.24 -9.66
CA PHE A 72 4.84 -13.03 -8.64
C PHE A 72 4.80 -14.15 -7.60
N ILE A 73 5.98 -14.60 -7.19
CA ILE A 73 6.18 -15.50 -6.05
C ILE A 73 7.33 -14.95 -5.22
N GLY A 74 7.09 -14.66 -3.94
CA GLY A 74 8.11 -14.09 -3.06
C GLY A 74 7.50 -13.46 -1.83
N THR A 75 8.27 -12.65 -1.12
CA THR A 75 7.81 -11.96 0.08
C THR A 75 6.92 -10.75 -0.25
N PRO A 76 6.13 -10.24 0.71
CA PRO A 76 5.39 -8.99 0.50
C PRO A 76 6.27 -7.77 0.22
N GLY A 77 7.49 -7.70 0.77
CA GLY A 77 8.43 -6.60 0.48
C GLY A 77 9.04 -6.69 -0.92
N GLU A 78 9.34 -7.89 -1.40
CA GLU A 78 9.72 -8.13 -2.80
C GLU A 78 8.59 -7.76 -3.77
N LEU A 79 7.34 -8.14 -3.45
CA LEU A 79 6.17 -7.73 -4.22
C LEU A 79 6.02 -6.20 -4.26
N ALA A 80 6.22 -5.53 -3.12
CA ALA A 80 6.20 -4.07 -3.08
C ALA A 80 7.27 -3.47 -4.00
N ALA A 81 8.48 -4.03 -4.02
CA ALA A 81 9.55 -3.59 -4.92
C ALA A 81 9.19 -3.78 -6.40
N ASP A 82 8.65 -4.94 -6.75
CA ASP A 82 8.28 -5.27 -8.13
C ASP A 82 7.14 -4.39 -8.65
N LEU A 83 6.04 -4.30 -7.88
CA LEU A 83 4.91 -3.44 -8.23
C LEU A 83 5.28 -1.95 -8.28
N THR A 84 6.24 -1.50 -7.47
CA THR A 84 6.71 -0.10 -7.52
C THR A 84 7.57 0.20 -8.75
N ALA A 85 8.22 -0.83 -9.31
CA ALA A 85 8.97 -0.72 -10.56
C ALA A 85 8.06 -0.57 -11.79
N LEU A 86 6.79 -1.00 -11.68
CA LEU A 86 5.75 -0.87 -12.70
C LEU A 86 5.01 0.48 -12.57
N PRO A 87 5.04 1.35 -13.60
CA PRO A 87 4.44 2.69 -13.53
C PRO A 87 2.95 2.69 -13.14
N ASP A 88 2.19 1.71 -13.64
CA ASP A 88 0.74 1.62 -13.45
C ASP A 88 0.34 1.25 -12.02
N TYR A 89 1.22 0.58 -11.27
CA TYR A 89 0.96 0.09 -9.91
C TYR A 89 1.66 0.92 -8.83
N LYS A 90 2.76 1.60 -9.18
CA LYS A 90 3.60 2.41 -8.28
C LYS A 90 2.82 3.30 -7.31
N ASN A 91 1.88 4.10 -7.82
CA ASN A 91 1.10 5.03 -6.99
C ASN A 91 0.09 4.32 -6.07
N GLY A 92 -0.32 3.10 -6.41
CA GLY A 92 -1.15 2.26 -5.55
C GLY A 92 -0.34 1.76 -4.38
N VAL A 93 0.80 1.15 -4.65
CA VAL A 93 1.72 0.60 -3.65
C VAL A 93 2.20 1.65 -2.67
N LEU A 94 2.77 2.77 -3.16
CA LEU A 94 3.33 3.81 -2.30
C LEU A 94 2.30 4.51 -1.40
N ARG A 95 1.01 4.38 -1.69
CA ARG A 95 -0.09 4.93 -0.89
C ARG A 95 -0.86 3.85 -0.13
N THR A 96 -0.42 2.61 -0.21
CA THR A 96 -1.00 1.49 0.53
C THR A 96 -0.60 1.60 1.99
N VAL A 97 -1.47 1.13 2.87
CA VAL A 97 -1.15 0.86 4.28
C VAL A 97 -1.17 -0.64 4.43
N ILE A 98 -0.02 -1.22 4.77
CA ILE A 98 0.05 -2.66 5.08
C ILE A 98 -0.17 -2.88 6.58
N PRO A 99 -0.57 -4.09 7.00
CA PRO A 99 -0.68 -4.42 8.41
C PRO A 99 0.59 -4.10 9.21
N ALA A 100 0.39 -3.72 10.46
CA ALA A 100 1.50 -3.48 11.38
C ALA A 100 2.21 -4.81 11.72
N PRO A 101 3.52 -4.76 12.01
CA PRO A 101 4.25 -5.93 12.51
C PRO A 101 3.58 -6.56 13.75
N ARG A 102 3.68 -7.88 13.91
CA ARG A 102 3.07 -8.58 15.05
C ARG A 102 3.50 -8.04 16.40
N ASN A 103 4.79 -7.77 16.59
CA ASN A 103 5.31 -7.20 17.83
C ASN A 103 4.64 -5.87 18.18
N VAL A 104 4.32 -5.04 17.18
CA VAL A 104 3.56 -3.80 17.37
C VAL A 104 2.13 -4.09 17.79
N THR A 105 1.43 -4.99 17.07
CA THR A 105 0.05 -5.34 17.42
C THR A 105 -0.07 -5.97 18.81
N ALA A 106 0.93 -6.77 19.23
CA ALA A 106 0.99 -7.39 20.54
C ALA A 106 1.26 -6.37 21.65
N ALA A 107 2.20 -5.44 21.45
CA ALA A 107 2.48 -4.36 22.39
C ALA A 107 1.24 -3.47 22.59
N ILE A 108 0.56 -3.10 21.51
CA ILE A 108 -0.68 -2.32 21.57
C ILE A 108 -1.78 -3.09 22.29
N ALA A 109 -1.96 -4.38 22.00
CA ALA A 109 -2.97 -5.20 22.68
C ALA A 109 -2.74 -5.25 24.20
N ALA A 110 -1.48 -5.41 24.64
CA ALA A 110 -1.13 -5.39 26.06
C ALA A 110 -1.44 -4.04 26.73
N ILE A 111 -1.16 -2.92 26.04
CA ILE A 111 -1.53 -1.58 26.52
C ILE A 111 -3.04 -1.43 26.64
N VAL A 112 -3.80 -1.79 25.60
CA VAL A 112 -5.26 -1.64 25.57
C VAL A 112 -5.94 -2.50 26.63
N GLU A 113 -5.40 -3.70 26.90
CA GLU A 113 -5.87 -4.56 27.97
C GLU A 113 -5.60 -3.95 29.36
N ALA A 114 -4.41 -3.39 29.58
CA ALA A 114 -4.04 -2.78 30.85
C ALA A 114 -4.66 -1.39 31.10
N THR A 115 -4.87 -0.61 30.04
CA THR A 115 -5.44 0.73 30.06
C THR A 115 -6.34 0.89 28.82
N PRO A 116 -7.63 0.55 28.93
CA PRO A 116 -8.58 0.71 27.83
C PRO A 116 -8.71 2.17 27.40
N PRO A 117 -8.88 2.45 26.10
CA PRO A 117 -9.09 3.80 25.59
C PRO A 117 -10.42 4.39 26.09
N LEU A 118 -10.49 5.71 26.12
CA LEU A 118 -11.71 6.42 26.50
C LEU A 118 -12.84 6.12 25.52
N PRO A 119 -14.09 5.94 26.00
CA PRO A 119 -15.23 5.75 25.12
C PRO A 119 -15.56 7.05 24.38
N ASP A 120 -16.11 6.94 23.17
CA ASP A 120 -16.48 8.10 22.32
C ASP A 120 -17.36 9.14 23.06
N SER A 121 -18.21 8.69 23.99
CA SER A 121 -19.06 9.57 24.80
C SER A 121 -18.30 10.50 25.74
N ALA A 122 -17.09 10.13 26.16
CA ALA A 122 -16.21 10.95 26.99
C ALA A 122 -15.39 11.96 26.16
N VAL A 123 -15.30 11.73 24.84
CA VAL A 123 -14.52 12.55 23.91
C VAL A 123 -15.37 13.64 23.27
N ASP A 124 -16.61 13.33 22.89
CA ASP A 124 -17.51 14.24 22.14
C ASP A 124 -18.72 14.73 22.97
N GLY A 125 -18.72 14.48 24.28
CA GLY A 125 -19.84 14.79 25.19
C GLY A 125 -19.84 16.23 25.77
N PRO A 126 -20.92 16.63 26.47
CA PRO A 126 -20.98 17.92 27.17
C PRO A 126 -19.93 18.05 28.29
N ASP A 127 -19.45 16.92 28.81
CA ASP A 127 -18.38 16.81 29.81
C ASP A 127 -17.05 16.38 29.17
N ALA A 128 -16.83 16.71 27.89
CA ALA A 128 -15.63 16.32 27.15
C ALA A 128 -14.35 16.74 27.90
N VAL A 129 -13.50 15.75 28.18
CA VAL A 129 -12.19 15.96 28.77
C VAL A 129 -11.19 16.26 27.64
N ALA A 130 -10.14 17.03 27.92
CA ALA A 130 -9.03 17.15 26.98
C ALA A 130 -8.46 15.74 26.72
N VAL A 131 -8.31 15.36 25.46
CA VAL A 131 -7.76 14.04 25.07
C VAL A 131 -6.60 14.20 24.11
N LEU A 132 -5.71 13.22 24.13
CA LEU A 132 -4.68 13.01 23.14
C LEU A 132 -4.85 11.62 22.53
N ASP A 133 -4.82 11.56 21.20
CA ASP A 133 -4.77 10.28 20.50
C ASP A 133 -3.35 9.74 20.55
N VAL A 134 -3.20 8.44 20.79
CA VAL A 134 -1.92 7.75 20.66
C VAL A 134 -1.95 6.89 19.41
N GLU A 135 -0.91 6.99 18.58
CA GLU A 135 -0.73 6.15 17.39
C GLU A 135 0.70 5.65 17.27
N VAL A 136 0.86 4.46 16.70
CA VAL A 136 2.17 3.88 16.38
C VAL A 136 2.38 3.92 14.86
N TYR A 137 3.53 4.41 14.44
CA TYR A 137 3.94 4.50 13.05
C TYR A 137 5.21 3.67 12.81
N SER A 138 5.07 2.58 12.06
CA SER A 138 6.18 1.68 11.77
C SER A 138 6.79 2.01 10.41
N VAL A 139 8.05 2.43 10.42
CA VAL A 139 8.81 2.81 9.23
C VAL A 139 9.53 1.59 8.66
N ARG A 140 9.42 1.40 7.34
CA ARG A 140 10.07 0.31 6.60
C ARG A 140 11.01 0.86 5.52
N PRO A 141 12.03 0.10 5.10
CA PRO A 141 12.87 0.52 3.99
C PRO A 141 12.03 0.61 2.71
N GLY A 142 12.23 1.70 1.96
CA GLY A 142 11.52 1.92 0.70
C GLY A 142 11.87 0.82 -0.32
N PRO A 143 10.87 0.25 -1.03
CA PRO A 143 9.56 0.82 -1.32
C PRO A 143 8.42 0.17 -0.52
N ILE A 144 8.76 -0.57 0.54
CA ILE A 144 7.78 -1.26 1.37
C ILE A 144 6.94 -0.21 2.11
N PRO A 145 5.60 -0.25 2.01
CA PRO A 145 4.77 0.77 2.65
C PRO A 145 4.87 0.72 4.18
N ASN A 146 4.83 1.88 4.80
CA ASN A 146 4.76 2.00 6.25
C ASN A 146 3.39 1.56 6.77
N SER A 147 3.31 1.23 8.06
CA SER A 147 2.05 0.95 8.75
C SER A 147 1.75 2.01 9.80
N ARG A 148 0.47 2.27 10.00
CA ARG A 148 -0.03 3.13 11.08
C ARG A 148 -1.10 2.36 11.84
N THR A 149 -0.97 2.33 13.16
CA THR A 149 -1.94 1.71 14.05
C THR A 149 -2.38 2.72 15.10
N ASP A 150 -3.67 2.98 15.16
CA ASP A 150 -4.24 3.81 16.22
C ASP A 150 -4.35 2.97 17.51
N VAL A 151 -3.89 3.50 18.63
CA VAL A 151 -3.95 2.84 19.95
C VAL A 151 -5.24 3.23 20.68
N GLY A 152 -5.59 4.52 20.60
CA GLY A 152 -6.84 5.06 21.13
C GLY A 152 -6.69 6.48 21.67
N ALA A 153 -7.80 7.02 22.18
CA ALA A 153 -7.86 8.33 22.83
C ALA A 153 -7.72 8.19 24.35
N TYR A 154 -6.83 8.99 24.94
CA TYR A 154 -6.50 8.95 26.36
C TYR A 154 -6.47 10.34 26.97
N THR A 155 -6.51 10.42 28.31
CA THR A 155 -6.18 11.67 29.01
C THR A 155 -4.73 12.06 28.69
N PRO A 156 -4.33 13.34 28.77
CA PRO A 156 -2.98 13.75 28.41
C PRO A 156 -1.90 13.03 29.22
N GLU A 157 -2.14 12.78 30.50
CA GLU A 157 -1.22 12.04 31.38
C GLU A 157 -1.05 10.58 30.92
N ASP A 158 -2.16 9.87 30.70
CA ASP A 158 -2.12 8.49 30.21
C ASP A 158 -1.52 8.39 28.82
N ALA A 159 -1.84 9.33 27.93
CA ALA A 159 -1.33 9.34 26.57
C ALA A 159 0.21 9.44 26.54
N HIS A 160 0.80 10.32 27.36
CA HIS A 160 2.26 10.43 27.46
C HIS A 160 2.88 9.18 28.04
N ARG A 161 2.33 8.65 29.15
CA ARG A 161 2.80 7.41 29.77
C ARG A 161 2.76 6.23 28.80
N ILE A 162 1.67 6.08 28.06
CA ILE A 162 1.49 5.02 27.05
C ILE A 162 2.47 5.21 25.89
N ALA A 163 2.62 6.44 25.39
CA ALA A 163 3.56 6.72 24.31
C ALA A 163 5.02 6.45 24.73
N GLU A 164 5.40 6.79 25.96
CA GLU A 164 6.71 6.48 26.56
C GLU A 164 6.94 4.98 26.67
N GLN A 165 5.95 4.23 27.15
CA GLN A 165 6.03 2.77 27.25
C GLN A 165 6.18 2.13 25.86
N LEU A 166 5.35 2.52 24.89
CA LEU A 166 5.43 2.02 23.51
C LEU A 166 6.75 2.39 22.83
N ALA A 167 7.27 3.59 23.07
CA ALA A 167 8.57 4.01 22.55
C ALA A 167 9.71 3.18 23.15
N ALA A 168 9.67 2.87 24.44
CA ALA A 168 10.64 2.00 25.09
C ALA A 168 10.56 0.56 24.57
N ASP A 169 9.36 -0.02 24.48
CA ASP A 169 9.13 -1.40 24.06
C ASP A 169 9.50 -1.65 22.59
N LEU A 170 9.27 -0.65 21.73
CA LEU A 170 9.51 -0.76 20.29
C LEU A 170 10.85 -0.16 19.83
N GLY A 171 11.61 0.48 20.73
CA GLY A 171 12.82 1.21 20.38
C GLY A 171 12.55 2.42 19.47
N GLY A 172 11.46 3.13 19.72
CA GLY A 172 10.98 4.26 18.92
C GLY A 172 11.20 5.63 19.56
N SER A 173 10.73 6.66 18.87
CA SER A 173 10.69 8.06 19.35
C SER A 173 9.27 8.60 19.32
N ILE A 174 8.96 9.53 20.22
CA ILE A 174 7.64 10.15 20.32
C ILE A 174 7.68 11.52 19.64
N GLU A 175 6.70 11.79 18.79
CA GLU A 175 6.54 13.07 18.11
C GLU A 175 5.09 13.57 18.25
N PRO A 176 4.89 14.82 18.71
CA PRO A 176 3.57 15.45 18.70
C PRO A 176 3.16 15.79 17.25
N MET A 177 1.96 15.42 16.89
CA MET A 177 1.39 15.56 15.55
C MET A 177 0.07 16.33 15.59
N ARG A 178 -0.34 16.87 14.43
CA ARG A 178 -1.65 17.54 14.24
C ARG A 178 -1.93 18.60 15.31
N ASN A 179 -1.05 19.58 15.44
CA ASN A 179 -1.15 20.64 16.45
C ASN A 179 -1.23 20.07 17.88
N GLU A 180 -0.36 19.11 18.20
CA GLU A 180 -0.23 18.49 19.53
C GLU A 180 -1.46 17.70 20.01
N THR A 181 -2.36 17.31 19.10
CA THR A 181 -3.54 16.50 19.44
C THR A 181 -3.29 14.98 19.36
N VAL A 182 -2.16 14.60 18.77
CA VAL A 182 -1.78 13.19 18.58
C VAL A 182 -0.35 12.99 19.04
N LEU A 183 -0.10 12.00 19.89
CA LEU A 183 1.24 11.51 20.19
C LEU A 183 1.54 10.32 19.28
N ARG A 184 2.47 10.51 18.34
CA ARG A 184 2.91 9.45 17.43
C ARG A 184 4.19 8.82 17.95
N VAL A 185 4.17 7.51 18.14
CA VAL A 185 5.38 6.70 18.38
C VAL A 185 5.90 6.19 17.04
N THR A 186 7.03 6.74 16.58
CA THR A 186 7.69 6.35 15.35
C THR A 186 8.82 5.36 15.65
N HIS A 187 8.84 4.21 14.99
CA HIS A 187 9.92 3.23 15.15
C HIS A 187 10.29 2.60 13.80
N THR A 188 11.48 2.01 13.71
CA THR A 188 11.83 1.15 12.56
C THR A 188 11.17 -0.21 12.75
N ALA A 189 10.40 -0.65 11.77
CA ALA A 189 9.79 -1.97 11.78
C ALA A 189 10.86 -3.05 11.59
N ASP A 190 10.71 -4.17 12.29
CA ASP A 190 11.47 -5.36 11.97
C ASP A 190 11.00 -5.89 10.60
N VAL A 191 11.96 -6.08 9.70
CA VAL A 191 11.75 -6.57 8.32
C VAL A 191 12.74 -7.66 8.05
N SER A 192 12.31 -8.68 7.30
CA SER A 192 13.18 -9.78 6.91
C SER A 192 14.41 -9.28 6.15
N ASP A 193 15.52 -10.02 6.23
CA ASP A 193 16.72 -9.70 5.46
C ASP A 193 16.43 -9.71 3.96
N THR A 194 15.56 -10.62 3.50
CA THR A 194 15.07 -10.71 2.12
C THR A 194 14.38 -9.41 1.70
N ASP A 195 13.43 -8.92 2.50
CA ASP A 195 12.73 -7.67 2.24
C ASP A 195 13.66 -6.46 2.23
N ARG A 196 14.65 -6.45 3.13
CA ARG A 196 15.65 -5.37 3.21
C ARG A 196 16.54 -5.35 1.97
N ILE A 197 17.03 -6.51 1.53
CA ILE A 197 17.83 -6.64 0.31
C ILE A 197 17.00 -6.24 -0.93
N ALA A 198 15.73 -6.64 -0.99
CA ALA A 198 14.83 -6.25 -2.08
C ALA A 198 14.61 -4.73 -2.13
N ALA A 199 14.40 -4.12 -0.95
CA ALA A 199 14.26 -2.68 -0.81
C ALA A 199 15.52 -1.93 -1.27
N GLU A 200 16.70 -2.31 -0.78
CA GLU A 200 17.99 -1.72 -1.17
C GLU A 200 18.23 -1.82 -2.68
N ARG A 201 17.95 -2.99 -3.27
CA ARG A 201 18.06 -3.22 -4.71
C ARG A 201 17.10 -2.33 -5.50
N SER A 202 15.87 -2.15 -5.04
CA SER A 202 14.90 -1.26 -5.69
C SER A 202 15.41 0.19 -5.76
N VAL A 203 16.08 0.64 -4.69
CA VAL A 203 16.70 1.98 -4.62
C VAL A 203 17.87 2.07 -5.60
N GLN A 204 18.72 1.05 -5.67
CA GLN A 204 19.82 0.97 -6.64
C GLN A 204 19.29 1.05 -8.08
N VAL A 205 18.29 0.24 -8.43
CA VAL A 205 17.63 0.25 -9.74
C VAL A 205 17.05 1.63 -10.07
N ARG A 206 16.38 2.27 -9.10
CA ARG A 206 15.82 3.61 -9.28
C ARG A 206 16.90 4.65 -9.54
N ASN A 207 18.00 4.61 -8.79
CA ASN A 207 19.11 5.53 -8.94
C ASN A 207 19.81 5.34 -10.30
N LEU A 208 20.05 4.10 -10.72
CA LEU A 208 20.61 3.79 -12.05
C LEU A 208 19.72 4.30 -13.18
N ARG A 209 18.40 4.09 -13.09
CA ARG A 209 17.44 4.65 -14.08
C ARG A 209 17.47 6.18 -14.11
N ALA A 210 17.57 6.83 -12.95
CA ALA A 210 17.67 8.28 -12.87
C ALA A 210 18.98 8.79 -13.50
N ASN A 211 20.10 8.13 -13.23
CA ASN A 211 21.40 8.45 -13.83
C ASN A 211 21.38 8.28 -15.35
N LEU A 212 20.84 7.16 -15.86
CA LEU A 212 20.68 6.94 -17.29
C LEU A 212 19.84 8.03 -17.97
N SER A 213 18.83 8.57 -17.29
CA SER A 213 17.92 9.58 -17.86
C SER A 213 18.54 10.97 -18.04
N VAL A 214 19.67 11.25 -17.41
CA VAL A 214 20.34 12.56 -17.48
C VAL A 214 21.55 12.58 -18.42
N LEU A 215 21.97 11.42 -18.94
CA LEU A 215 23.11 11.27 -19.83
C LEU A 215 22.75 11.66 -21.28
N ASP A 216 23.72 12.22 -22.00
CA ASP A 216 23.56 12.52 -23.42
C ASP A 216 23.74 11.24 -24.25
N PRO A 217 22.78 10.86 -25.10
CA PRO A 217 22.82 9.59 -25.80
C PRO A 217 23.97 9.47 -26.82
N VAL A 218 24.58 10.59 -27.23
CA VAL A 218 25.69 10.61 -28.20
C VAL A 218 27.03 10.77 -27.49
N ALA A 219 27.15 11.71 -26.55
CA ALA A 219 28.39 11.97 -25.84
C ALA A 219 28.74 10.87 -24.83
N ASP A 220 27.73 10.25 -24.21
CA ASP A 220 27.91 9.32 -23.10
C ASP A 220 27.59 7.86 -23.49
N ALA A 221 27.60 7.52 -24.78
CA ALA A 221 27.13 6.23 -25.30
C ALA A 221 27.79 4.99 -24.65
N GLU A 222 29.11 5.03 -24.40
CA GLU A 222 29.82 3.94 -23.72
C GLU A 222 29.40 3.82 -22.25
N HIS A 223 29.21 4.95 -21.57
CA HIS A 223 28.79 4.99 -20.18
C HIS A 223 27.35 4.52 -20.00
N ILE A 224 26.46 4.90 -20.92
CA ILE A 224 25.07 4.41 -20.99
C ILE A 224 25.05 2.90 -21.15
N THR A 225 25.90 2.35 -22.02
CA THR A 225 25.97 0.90 -22.26
C THR A 225 26.40 0.14 -20.99
N ALA A 226 27.39 0.64 -20.26
CA ALA A 226 27.82 0.05 -19.00
C ALA A 226 26.72 0.09 -17.93
N LEU A 227 26.09 1.25 -17.71
CA LEU A 227 25.01 1.40 -16.73
C LEU A 227 23.74 0.61 -17.10
N ALA A 228 23.47 0.44 -18.39
CA ALA A 228 22.37 -0.42 -18.86
C ALA A 228 22.63 -1.90 -18.54
N ALA A 229 23.87 -2.37 -18.71
CA ALA A 229 24.25 -3.73 -18.33
C ALA A 229 24.11 -3.98 -16.82
N ASP A 230 24.58 -3.04 -15.99
CA ASP A 230 24.42 -3.12 -14.52
C ASP A 230 22.93 -3.14 -14.11
N LEU A 231 22.10 -2.34 -14.80
CA LEU A 231 20.67 -2.29 -14.57
C LEU A 231 19.97 -3.61 -14.95
N ASP A 232 20.36 -4.22 -16.07
CA ASP A 232 19.81 -5.50 -16.50
C ASP A 232 20.22 -6.64 -15.57
N GLU A 233 21.47 -6.64 -15.08
CA GLU A 233 21.94 -7.59 -14.07
C GLU A 233 21.16 -7.47 -12.74
N LEU A 234 20.93 -6.24 -12.27
CA LEU A 234 20.14 -5.98 -11.07
C LEU A 234 18.66 -6.39 -11.23
N ARG A 235 18.10 -6.22 -12.43
CA ARG A 235 16.73 -6.65 -12.74
C ARG A 235 16.62 -8.18 -12.81
N ALA A 236 17.57 -8.86 -13.43
CA ALA A 236 17.60 -10.32 -13.51
C ALA A 236 17.64 -10.97 -12.12
N ARG A 237 18.27 -10.31 -11.14
CA ARG A 237 18.26 -10.75 -9.74
C ARG A 237 16.95 -10.48 -8.99
N SER A 238 16.07 -9.64 -9.53
CA SER A 238 14.78 -9.25 -8.93
C SER A 238 13.63 -10.15 -9.37
N THR A 239 13.73 -10.78 -10.54
CA THR A 239 12.77 -11.78 -10.98
C THR A 239 13.09 -13.10 -10.27
N PRO A 240 12.17 -13.68 -9.48
CA PRO A 240 12.30 -15.08 -9.09
C PRO A 240 12.48 -15.88 -10.37
N ALA A 241 13.47 -16.77 -10.44
CA ALA A 241 13.78 -17.50 -11.66
C ALA A 241 12.49 -18.09 -12.25
N ALA A 242 12.02 -17.54 -13.37
CA ALA A 242 10.98 -18.17 -14.15
C ALA A 242 11.50 -19.57 -14.46
N ARG A 243 10.82 -20.58 -13.91
CA ARG A 243 11.17 -21.97 -14.14
C ARG A 243 11.20 -22.16 -15.66
N PRO A 244 12.27 -22.75 -16.23
CA PRO A 244 12.32 -22.96 -17.66
C PRO A 244 11.12 -23.81 -18.07
N ASP A 245 10.33 -23.27 -19.01
CA ASP A 245 9.29 -24.01 -19.73
C ASP A 245 9.93 -25.23 -20.38
N ASN A 246 9.70 -26.42 -19.80
CA ASN A 246 9.99 -27.68 -20.47
C ASN A 246 8.91 -27.93 -21.53
N THR A 247 8.88 -27.11 -22.58
CA THR A 247 8.29 -27.52 -23.86
C THR A 247 9.34 -28.31 -24.65
N ALA A 248 9.46 -29.60 -24.34
CA ALA A 248 10.08 -30.56 -25.22
C ALA A 248 9.39 -31.93 -25.10
N ALA A 249 8.47 -32.16 -26.04
CA ALA A 249 8.11 -33.44 -26.64
C ALA A 249 7.94 -34.67 -25.73
N VAL A 250 6.68 -35.05 -25.47
CA VAL A 250 6.29 -36.46 -25.51
C VAL A 250 4.96 -36.60 -26.24
N SER A 251 5.05 -36.82 -27.56
CA SER A 251 4.05 -37.61 -28.25
C SER A 251 4.12 -39.03 -27.69
N ALA A 252 3.15 -39.41 -26.86
CA ALA A 252 2.85 -40.80 -26.60
C ALA A 252 1.36 -40.94 -26.26
N SER A 253 0.61 -41.35 -27.28
CA SER A 253 -0.74 -41.89 -27.17
C SER A 253 -0.76 -43.02 -26.13
N VAL A 254 -1.59 -42.92 -25.08
CA VAL A 254 -2.14 -44.10 -24.41
C VAL A 254 -3.57 -43.82 -23.95
N SER A 255 -4.42 -44.77 -24.31
CA SER A 255 -5.86 -44.86 -24.21
C SER A 255 -6.45 -44.65 -22.81
N THR A 256 -7.69 -44.15 -22.80
CA THR A 256 -8.65 -44.31 -21.71
C THR A 256 -8.87 -45.80 -21.37
N PRO A 257 -9.31 -46.09 -20.14
CA PRO A 257 -10.71 -46.49 -20.03
C PRO A 257 -11.47 -45.82 -18.89
N SER A 258 -12.76 -45.62 -19.17
CA SER A 258 -13.82 -45.22 -18.26
C SER A 258 -13.97 -46.18 -17.08
N LEU A 259 -14.23 -45.64 -15.89
CA LEU A 259 -15.11 -46.26 -14.90
C LEU A 259 -15.89 -45.16 -14.16
N ALA A 260 -17.21 -45.21 -14.34
CA ALA A 260 -18.18 -44.45 -13.59
C ALA A 260 -18.24 -44.94 -12.14
N ASN A 261 -18.37 -44.02 -11.19
CA ASN A 261 -19.45 -44.12 -10.21
C ASN A 261 -19.70 -42.75 -9.56
N ALA A 262 -20.92 -42.28 -9.79
CA ALA A 262 -21.53 -41.19 -9.06
C ALA A 262 -21.86 -41.67 -7.63
N ALA A 263 -21.53 -40.85 -6.65
CA ALA A 263 -22.24 -40.81 -5.38
C ALA A 263 -22.29 -39.36 -4.93
N ASP A 264 -23.43 -38.77 -5.27
CA ASP A 264 -24.00 -37.53 -4.77
C ASP A 264 -23.96 -37.49 -3.24
N VAL A 265 -23.29 -36.49 -2.66
CA VAL A 265 -23.60 -36.01 -1.32
C VAL A 265 -23.48 -34.49 -1.34
N GLU A 266 -24.60 -33.87 -1.69
CA GLU A 266 -25.01 -32.55 -1.23
C GLU A 266 -24.58 -32.31 0.24
N ARG A 267 -23.65 -31.40 0.44
CA ARG A 267 -23.58 -30.64 1.69
C ARG A 267 -23.60 -29.16 1.36
N SER A 268 -24.79 -28.61 1.57
CA SER A 268 -25.12 -27.19 1.50
C SER A 268 -24.09 -26.34 2.22
N SER A 269 -23.31 -25.56 1.46
CA SER A 269 -22.45 -24.50 1.99
C SER A 269 -23.29 -23.26 2.24
N THR A 270 -23.85 -23.15 3.45
CA THR A 270 -24.55 -21.96 3.91
C THR A 270 -23.56 -20.80 4.05
N ARG A 271 -23.63 -19.89 3.09
CA ARG A 271 -22.94 -18.61 3.00
C ARG A 271 -23.31 -17.71 4.19
N PRO A 272 -22.36 -17.12 4.94
CA PRO A 272 -22.64 -15.88 5.63
C PRO A 272 -22.32 -14.73 4.65
N ARG A 273 -23.37 -14.04 4.19
CA ARG A 273 -23.24 -12.69 3.66
C ARG A 273 -22.86 -11.77 4.82
N GLY A 274 -21.57 -11.61 5.07
CA GLY A 274 -21.06 -10.51 5.89
C GLY A 274 -20.97 -9.27 5.01
N LEU A 275 -21.85 -8.30 5.23
CA LEU A 275 -21.62 -6.91 4.82
C LEU A 275 -20.28 -6.48 5.43
N VAL A 276 -19.31 -6.13 4.60
CA VAL A 276 -18.14 -5.38 5.06
C VAL A 276 -18.61 -3.95 5.31
N THR A 277 -18.85 -3.63 6.58
CA THR A 277 -19.02 -2.25 7.02
C THR A 277 -17.69 -1.53 6.84
N PRO A 278 -17.62 -0.37 6.16
CA PRO A 278 -16.41 0.42 6.13
C PRO A 278 -16.08 0.91 7.55
N PRO A 279 -14.79 1.06 7.91
CA PRO A 279 -14.43 1.73 9.16
C PRO A 279 -15.03 3.15 9.14
N THR A 280 -15.65 3.53 10.26
CA THR A 280 -16.18 4.87 10.50
C THR A 280 -15.03 5.87 10.61
N GLY A 281 -14.50 6.30 9.47
CA GLY A 281 -13.61 7.45 9.39
C GLY A 281 -14.43 8.72 9.59
N ARG A 282 -14.16 9.44 10.69
CA ARG A 282 -14.65 10.80 10.95
C ARG A 282 -14.44 11.67 9.70
N SER A 283 -15.52 11.97 8.98
CA SER A 283 -15.57 13.16 8.12
C SER A 283 -15.74 14.37 9.04
N SER A 284 -14.68 15.17 9.16
CA SER A 284 -14.73 16.51 9.73
C SER A 284 -15.65 17.37 8.86
N ARG A 285 -16.93 17.42 9.26
CA ARG A 285 -17.94 18.31 8.69
C ARG A 285 -17.55 19.73 9.06
N ALA A 286 -17.05 20.49 8.07
CA ALA A 286 -16.88 21.92 8.17
C ALA A 286 -18.21 22.56 8.60
N ALA A 287 -18.17 23.29 9.71
CA ALA A 287 -19.31 24.02 10.23
C ALA A 287 -19.83 25.02 9.18
N GLN A 288 -21.10 24.86 8.82
CA GLN A 288 -21.90 25.89 8.17
C GLN A 288 -21.98 27.11 9.10
N ALA A 289 -21.23 28.16 8.78
CA ALA A 289 -21.54 29.50 9.26
C ALA A 289 -22.63 30.07 8.34
N THR A 290 -23.85 30.11 8.83
CA THR A 290 -24.96 30.86 8.23
C THR A 290 -24.73 32.36 8.44
N SER A 291 -24.62 33.11 7.34
CA SER A 291 -24.99 34.53 7.30
C SER A 291 -25.40 34.87 5.87
N SER A 292 -26.72 34.93 5.65
CA SER A 292 -27.32 35.59 4.50
C SER A 292 -27.33 37.09 4.75
N THR A 293 -26.60 37.85 3.94
CA THR A 293 -26.97 39.22 3.59
C THR A 293 -26.75 39.42 2.10
N LEU A 294 -27.86 39.59 1.39
CA LEU A 294 -27.89 40.05 0.01
C LEU A 294 -27.25 41.44 -0.08
N HIS A 295 -26.26 41.62 -0.93
CA HIS A 295 -26.02 42.92 -1.56
C HIS A 295 -25.58 42.78 -3.02
N THR A 296 -26.48 43.27 -3.87
CA THR A 296 -26.38 43.52 -5.30
C THR A 296 -25.15 44.38 -5.63
N ALA A 297 -24.37 43.96 -6.63
CA ALA A 297 -23.25 44.73 -7.16
C ALA A 297 -23.74 45.93 -8.00
N PRO A 298 -23.11 47.12 -7.91
CA PRO A 298 -23.26 48.17 -8.91
C PRO A 298 -22.14 48.12 -9.97
N ALA A 299 -22.50 48.60 -11.17
CA ALA A 299 -21.75 48.58 -12.42
C ALA A 299 -20.45 49.43 -12.44
N PRO A 300 -19.51 49.15 -13.37
CA PRO A 300 -18.31 49.96 -13.54
C PRO A 300 -18.62 51.25 -14.28
N THR A 301 -18.27 52.39 -13.70
CA THR A 301 -18.34 53.69 -14.37
C THR A 301 -16.95 54.09 -14.83
N HIS A 302 -16.80 54.26 -16.14
CA HIS A 302 -15.66 54.90 -16.78
C HIS A 302 -15.53 56.36 -16.32
N THR A 303 -14.33 56.78 -15.92
CA THR A 303 -13.87 58.16 -16.09
C THR A 303 -12.41 58.16 -16.50
N ALA A 304 -12.17 58.57 -17.75
CA ALA A 304 -10.87 58.97 -18.26
C ALA A 304 -10.66 60.46 -17.99
N ALA A 305 -9.42 60.87 -17.66
CA ALA A 305 -8.75 62.09 -18.14
C ALA A 305 -7.37 62.21 -17.44
N ILE A 306 -6.26 61.94 -18.11
CA ILE A 306 -5.40 62.85 -18.92
C ILE A 306 -4.41 63.66 -18.07
N SER A 307 -3.11 63.36 -18.22
CA SER A 307 -2.01 64.27 -18.66
C SER A 307 -0.67 63.58 -18.39
N ARG A 308 0.08 63.15 -19.42
CA ARG A 308 1.21 63.84 -20.08
C ARG A 308 2.38 64.09 -19.09
N SER A 309 3.64 63.76 -19.36
CA SER A 309 4.38 63.62 -20.62
C SER A 309 5.83 63.19 -20.32
N ALA A 310 6.45 62.47 -21.27
CA ALA A 310 7.89 62.37 -21.56
C ALA A 310 8.81 61.82 -20.43
N ASP A 311 9.82 61.02 -20.69
CA ASP A 311 10.80 61.14 -21.76
C ASP A 311 11.56 59.81 -21.98
N HIS A 312 12.19 59.72 -23.13
CA HIS A 312 12.96 58.61 -23.69
C HIS A 312 14.23 58.25 -22.89
N GLY A 313 14.72 57.01 -23.06
CA GLY A 313 16.12 56.70 -22.80
C GLY A 313 16.46 55.22 -22.80
N LEU A 314 17.00 54.75 -23.92
CA LEU A 314 17.69 53.45 -24.07
C LEU A 314 18.97 53.40 -23.19
N GLY A 315 19.27 52.21 -22.70
CA GLY A 315 20.54 51.82 -22.07
C GLY A 315 20.51 50.34 -21.74
#